data_AF-A0A849QYW6-F1
#
_entry.id   AF-A0A849QYW6-F1
#
_cell.length_a   1.000
_cell.length_b   1.000
_cell.length_c   1.000
_cell.angle_alpha   90.00
_cell.angle_beta   90.00
_cell.angle_gamma   90.00
#
_symmetry.space_group_name_H-M   'P 1'
#
loop_
_entity.id
_entity.type
_entity.pdbx_description
1 polymer ?
#
loop_
_entity_poly.entity_id
_entity_poly.type
_entity_poly.pdbx_seq_one_letter_code
_entity_poly.pdbx_strand_id
1 'polypeptide(L)' 'MPYEKFRKEVERILEEKAEPVTWNEIKGSSTKLKQKAPYHVYVQKLQGDIGLVRFKRGQKTAWALRKWFE' A
#
# COMPACT_ATOMS: atom_id res chain seq x y z
N MET A 1 -7.03 -12.07 -6.74
CA MET A 1 -7.03 -11.04 -7.81
C MET A 1 -5.68 -11.04 -8.51
N PRO A 2 -5.61 -10.75 -9.82
CA PRO A 2 -4.34 -10.56 -10.54
C PRO A 2 -3.53 -9.41 -9.96
N TYR A 3 -2.21 -9.45 -10.15
CA TYR A 3 -1.29 -8.44 -9.61
C TYR A 3 -1.62 -7.02 -10.09
N GLU A 4 -1.93 -6.81 -11.38
CA GLU A 4 -2.27 -5.48 -11.89
C GLU A 4 -3.50 -4.87 -11.21
N LYS A 5 -4.54 -5.68 -10.98
CA LYS A 5 -5.74 -5.22 -10.24
C LYS A 5 -5.38 -4.89 -8.80
N PHE A 6 -4.50 -5.68 -8.17
CA PHE A 6 -4.02 -5.41 -6.81
C PHE A 6 -3.24 -4.10 -6.74
N ARG A 7 -2.32 -3.88 -7.69
CA ARG A 7 -1.52 -2.68 -7.81
C ARG A 7 -2.39 -1.43 -7.95
N LYS A 8 -3.29 -1.43 -8.94
CA LYS A 8 -4.20 -0.30 -9.19
C LYS A 8 -5.11 -0.02 -7.99
N GLU A 9 -5.58 -1.04 -7.29
CA GLU A 9 -6.43 -0.86 -6.11
C GLU A 9 -5.65 -0.22 -4.95
N VAL A 10 -4.44 -0.71 -4.65
CA VAL A 10 -3.61 -0.15 -3.57
C VAL A 10 -3.20 1.29 -3.90
N GLU A 11 -2.78 1.55 -5.14
CA GLU A 11 -2.42 2.88 -5.62
C GLU A 11 -3.60 3.84 -5.50
N ARG A 12 -4.79 3.44 -6.00
CA ARG A 12 -6.01 4.23 -5.89
C ARG A 12 -6.35 4.57 -4.44
N ILE A 13 -6.30 3.61 -3.51
CA ILE A 13 -6.63 3.85 -2.10
C ILE A 13 -5.65 4.84 -1.46
N LEU A 14 -4.35 4.71 -1.79
CA LEU A 14 -3.34 5.64 -1.30
C LEU A 14 -3.60 7.04 -1.87
N GLU A 15 -3.86 7.17 -3.17
CA GLU A 15 -4.18 8.46 -3.80
C GLU A 15 -5.49 9.09 -3.28
N GLU A 16 -6.55 8.31 -3.10
CA GLU A 16 -7.83 8.77 -2.55
C GLU A 16 -7.68 9.28 -1.11
N LYS A 17 -6.83 8.63 -0.30
CA LYS A 17 -6.57 9.07 1.07
C LYS A 17 -5.59 10.26 1.12
N ALA A 18 -4.72 10.39 0.12
CA ALA A 18 -3.67 11.41 0.05
C ALA A 18 -2.79 11.52 1.31
N GLU A 19 -2.71 10.44 2.12
CA GLU A 19 -1.94 10.41 3.34
C GLU A 19 -1.31 9.02 3.61
N PRO A 20 -0.21 8.97 4.39
CA PRO A 20 0.39 7.69 4.77
C PRO A 20 -0.50 6.90 5.74
N VAL A 21 -0.92 5.71 5.31
CA VAL A 21 -1.85 4.86 6.07
C VAL A 21 -1.29 3.48 6.36
N THR A 22 -1.85 2.81 7.36
CA THR A 22 -1.45 1.45 7.71
C THR A 22 -1.99 0.43 6.71
N TRP A 23 -1.35 -0.73 6.63
CA TRP A 23 -1.82 -1.81 5.77
C TRP A 23 -3.24 -2.29 6.12
N ASN A 24 -3.62 -2.18 7.40
CA ASN A 24 -4.96 -2.53 7.83
C ASN A 24 -6.00 -1.54 7.32
N GLU A 25 -5.68 -0.26 7.22
CA GLU A 25 -6.55 0.74 6.60
C GLU A 25 -6.66 0.52 5.09
N ILE A 26 -5.56 0.20 4.41
CA ILE A 26 -5.57 -0.13 2.98
C ILE A 26 -6.51 -1.31 2.71
N LYS A 27 -6.40 -2.41 3.48
CA LYS A 27 -7.35 -3.53 3.39
C LYS A 27 -8.77 -3.14 3.80
N GLY A 28 -8.92 -2.29 4.82
CA GLY A 28 -10.23 -1.83 5.29
C GLY A 28 -10.97 -1.02 4.21
N SER A 29 -10.22 -0.29 3.38
CA SER A 29 -10.75 0.49 2.26
C SER A 29 -11.12 -0.34 1.02
N SER A 30 -10.77 -1.63 0.95
CA SER A 30 -11.20 -2.50 -0.16
C SER A 30 -11.50 -3.93 0.28
N THR A 31 -12.72 -4.38 -0.02
CA THR A 31 -13.17 -5.77 0.22
C THR A 31 -12.40 -6.82 -0.60
N LYS A 32 -11.60 -6.39 -1.59
CA LYS A 32 -10.84 -7.26 -2.50
C LYS A 32 -9.42 -7.55 -1.99
N LEU A 33 -8.87 -6.68 -1.13
CA LEU A 33 -7.51 -6.79 -0.63
C LEU A 33 -7.48 -7.74 0.59
N LYS A 34 -6.87 -8.92 0.41
CA LYS A 34 -6.74 -9.95 1.45
C LYS A 34 -5.29 -10.24 1.85
N GLN A 35 -4.34 -9.68 1.10
CA GLN A 35 -2.91 -9.94 1.23
C GLN A 35 -2.38 -9.37 2.56
N LYS A 36 -1.46 -10.08 3.20
CA LYS A 36 -0.80 -9.61 4.43
C LYS A 36 0.53 -8.93 4.09
N ALA A 37 0.73 -7.70 4.53
CA ALA A 37 2.04 -7.06 4.49
C ALA A 37 2.90 -7.46 5.70
N PRO A 38 4.25 -7.38 5.63
CA PRO A 38 5.04 -6.91 4.49
C PRO A 38 5.56 -8.02 3.56
N TYR A 39 5.48 -9.29 3.96
CA TYR A 39 6.20 -10.39 3.30
C TYR A 39 5.48 -11.01 2.10
N HIS A 40 4.25 -10.59 1.80
CA HIS A 40 3.54 -11.11 0.63
C HIS A 40 4.18 -10.62 -0.67
N VAL A 41 4.42 -11.52 -1.62
CA VAL A 41 5.12 -11.25 -2.89
C VAL A 41 4.59 -10.03 -3.64
N TYR A 42 3.26 -9.84 -3.69
CA TYR A 42 2.67 -8.66 -4.34
C TYR A 42 3.00 -7.36 -3.61
N VAL A 43 3.03 -7.36 -2.27
CA VAL A 43 3.36 -6.18 -1.46
C VAL A 43 4.82 -5.79 -1.69
N GLN A 44 5.72 -6.77 -1.76
CA GLN A 44 7.12 -6.54 -2.10
C GLN A 44 7.28 -5.99 -3.51
N LYS A 45 6.57 -6.55 -4.50
CA LYS A 45 6.57 -6.02 -5.88
C LYS A 45 6.13 -4.56 -5.94
N LEU A 46 5.10 -4.15 -5.19
CA LEU A 46 4.65 -2.75 -5.18
C LEU A 46 5.75 -1.75 -4.79
N GLN A 47 6.72 -2.16 -3.96
CA GLN A 47 7.81 -1.27 -3.55
C GLN A 47 8.67 -0.86 -4.73
N GLY A 48 8.87 -1.75 -5.71
CA GLY A 48 9.56 -1.44 -6.96
C GLY A 48 8.62 -0.80 -8.00
N ASP A 49 7.42 -1.35 -8.15
CA ASP A 49 6.51 -1.01 -9.26
C ASP A 49 5.87 0.38 -9.17
N ILE A 50 5.39 0.75 -7.98
CA ILE A 50 4.73 2.05 -7.72
C ILE A 50 5.50 2.90 -6.70
N GLY A 51 6.70 2.47 -6.33
CA GLY A 51 7.46 3.13 -5.27
C GLY A 51 6.75 3.07 -3.92
N LEU A 52 6.05 1.98 -3.60
CA LEU A 52 5.38 1.84 -2.30
C LEU A 52 6.45 1.82 -1.19
N VAL A 53 6.49 2.85 -0.35
CA VAL A 53 7.42 2.94 0.78
C VAL A 53 6.72 2.54 2.08
N ARG A 54 7.46 1.86 2.96
CA ARG A 54 7.03 1.58 4.34
C ARG A 54 7.93 2.34 5.31
N PHE A 55 7.34 2.93 6.33
CA PHE A 55 8.08 3.61 7.39
C PHE A 55 7.31 3.53 8.71
N LYS A 56 8.00 3.81 9.81
CA LYS A 56 7.35 3.86 11.13
C LYS A 56 6.72 5.24 11.32
N ARG A 57 5.42 5.25 11.62
CA ARG A 57 4.66 6.43 12.08
C ARG A 57 4.26 6.16 13.53
N GLY A 58 5.08 6.64 14.46
CA GLY A 58 4.99 6.29 15.89
C GLY A 58 5.21 4.78 16.12
N GLN A 59 4.24 4.12 16.74
CA GLN A 59 4.28 2.67 16.99
C GLN A 59 3.78 1.82 15.81
N LYS A 60 3.20 2.43 14.76
CA LYS A 60 2.59 1.71 13.63
C LYS A 60 3.46 1.79 12.38
N THR A 61 3.34 0.79 11.51
CA THR A 61 3.95 0.83 10.17
C THR A 61 2.95 1.44 9.20
N ALA A 62 3.34 2.57 8.61
CA ALA A 62 2.59 3.27 7.57
C ALA A 62 3.17 2.97 6.19
N TRP A 63 2.33 3.13 5.19
CA TRP A 63 2.60 2.91 3.78
C TRP A 63 2.20 4.16 3.00
N ALA A 64 3.04 4.55 2.06
CA ALA A 64 2.84 5.72 1.22
C ALA A 64 3.48 5.51 -0.15
N LEU A 65 3.17 6.38 -1.10
CA LEU A 65 3.84 6.40 -2.40
C LEU A 65 5.09 7.28 -2.30
N ARG A 66 6.20 6.81 -2.89
CA ARG A 66 7.48 7.54 -2.90
C ARG A 66 7.34 8.95 -3.49
N LYS A 67 6.50 9.10 -4.52
CA LYS A 67 6.21 10.38 -5.20
C LYS A 67 5.65 11.49 -4.30
N TRP A 68 5.21 11.17 -3.09
CA TRP A 68 4.72 12.18 -2.13
C TRP A 68 5.86 12.83 -1.31
N PHE A 69 7.08 12.31 -1.42
CA PHE A 69 8.25 12.81 -0.70
C PHE A 69 9.27 13.47 -1.64
N GLU A 70 8.94 13.58 -2.93
CA GLU A 70 9.70 14.29 -3.97
C GLU A 70 9.05 15.65 -4.23
#